data_AF-D8F383-F1
#
_entry.id   AF-D8F383-F1
#
_cell.length_a   1.000
_cell.length_b   1.000
_cell.length_c   1.000
_cell.angle_alpha   90.00
_cell.angle_beta   90.00
_cell.angle_gamma   90.00
#
_symmetry.space_group_name_H-M   'P 1'
#
loop_
_entity.id
_entity.type
_entity.pdbx_description
1 polymer ?
#
loop_
_entity_poly.entity_id
_entity_poly.type
_entity_poly.pdbx_seq_one_letter_code
_entity_poly.pdbx_strand_id
1 'polypeptide(L)'
;MRPDGGYVITIVGVDADGKLDAAYANPRPLPFAQARASRDGKIIHLFFELRAGGYNGSIYTLAYDPVNDILYGVYYQAVARQRFSVYFERAK
;
A
#
# COMPACT_ATOMS: atom_id res chain seq x y z
N MET A 1 1.72 -4.68 -15.01
CA MET A 1 1.71 -3.87 -13.76
C MET A 1 2.72 -2.76 -13.93
N ARG A 2 2.48 -1.57 -13.37
CA ARG A 2 3.46 -0.46 -13.41
C ARG A 2 4.15 -0.31 -12.05
N PRO A 3 5.43 0.11 -12.00
CA PRO A 3 5.99 0.63 -10.76
C PRO A 3 5.15 1.84 -10.35
N ASP A 4 4.88 2.03 -9.06
CA ASP A 4 3.97 3.09 -8.61
C ASP A 4 4.59 4.50 -8.68
N GLY A 5 5.47 4.76 -9.65
CA GLY A 5 5.92 6.11 -10.01
C GLY A 5 6.92 6.75 -9.04
N GLY A 6 7.64 5.95 -8.25
CA GLY A 6 8.59 6.46 -7.25
C GLY A 6 7.97 6.79 -5.90
N TYR A 7 6.71 6.41 -5.68
CA TYR A 7 6.04 6.53 -4.39
C TYR A 7 6.55 5.46 -3.42
N VAL A 8 6.56 5.80 -2.13
CA VAL A 8 7.11 4.92 -1.09
C VAL A 8 6.04 4.60 -0.06
N ILE A 9 5.95 3.32 0.30
CA ILE A 9 5.24 2.85 1.49
C ILE A 9 6.29 2.39 2.48
N THR A 10 6.41 3.10 3.60
CA THR A 10 7.25 2.68 4.73
C THR A 10 6.40 1.89 5.70
N ILE A 11 6.85 0.71 6.10
CA ILE A 11 6.20 -0.15 7.11
C ILE A 11 7.26 -0.50 8.15
N VAL A 12 7.05 -0.10 9.40
CA VAL A 12 8.02 -0.32 10.49
C VAL A 12 7.59 -1.38 11.48
N GLY A 13 6.30 -1.72 11.50
CA GLY A 13 5.78 -2.74 12.39
C GLY A 13 4.34 -3.13 12.07
N VAL A 14 3.93 -4.26 12.66
CA VAL A 14 2.56 -4.77 12.65
C VAL A 14 2.21 -5.21 14.06
N ASP A 15 1.03 -4.83 14.55
CA ASP A 15 0.55 -5.28 15.85
C ASP A 15 -0.23 -6.62 15.75
N ALA A 16 -0.67 -7.13 16.91
CA ALA A 16 -1.38 -8.41 17.00
C ALA A 16 -2.74 -8.41 16.26
N ASP A 17 -3.35 -7.24 16.07
CA ASP A 17 -4.62 -7.05 15.36
C ASP A 17 -4.40 -6.75 13.86
N GLY A 18 -3.16 -6.85 13.39
CA GLY A 18 -2.78 -6.60 12.01
C GLY A 18 -2.78 -5.13 11.62
N LYS A 19 -2.86 -4.17 12.55
CA LYS A 19 -2.66 -2.76 12.23
C LYS A 19 -1.18 -2.51 11.94
N LEU A 20 -0.92 -1.77 10.87
CA LEU A 20 0.43 -1.42 10.44
C LEU A 20 0.81 -0.05 10.99
N ASP A 21 2.04 0.05 11.49
CA ASP A 21 2.74 1.34 11.61
C ASP A 21 3.40 1.63 10.27
N ALA A 22 2.77 2.51 9.49
CA ALA A 22 3.12 2.75 8.10
C ALA A 22 2.83 4.18 7.65
N ALA A 23 3.60 4.64 6.67
CA ALA A 23 3.43 5.94 6.03
C ALA A 23 3.57 5.84 4.51
N TYR A 24 2.95 6.79 3.81
CA TYR A 24 3.04 6.94 2.36
C TYR A 24 3.85 8.18 2.02
N ALA A 25 4.60 8.20 0.91
CA ALA A 25 5.25 9.40 0.42
C ALA A 25 5.12 9.57 -1.09
N ASN A 26 4.71 10.78 -1.49
CA ASN A 26 4.71 11.23 -2.89
C ASN A 26 4.82 12.77 -3.00
N PRO A 27 6.04 13.32 -3.17
CA PRO A 27 7.30 12.89 -2.56
C PRO A 27 7.35 13.23 -1.05
N ARG A 28 6.42 14.06 -0.55
CA ARG A 28 6.29 14.37 0.88
C ARG A 28 5.52 13.27 1.60
N PRO A 29 5.85 12.98 2.87
CA PRO A 29 5.15 11.97 3.65
C PRO A 29 3.72 12.40 3.98
N LEU A 30 2.82 11.42 3.99
CA LEU A 30 1.41 11.50 4.30
C LEU A 30 1.04 10.28 5.16
N PRO A 31 0.25 10.45 6.23
CA PRO A 31 -0.24 9.31 6.99
C PRO A 31 -1.30 8.57 6.20
N PHE A 32 -1.38 7.25 6.41
CA PHE A 32 -2.55 6.49 6.01
C PHE A 32 -3.71 6.76 6.96
N ALA A 33 -4.93 6.86 6.43
CA ALA A 33 -6.15 6.85 7.22
C ALA A 33 -6.42 5.45 7.81
N GLN A 34 -6.07 4.41 7.05
CA GLN A 34 -6.09 3.03 7.49
C GLN A 34 -4.90 2.28 6.88
N ALA A 35 -4.22 1.47 7.68
CA ALA A 35 -3.16 0.58 7.24
C ALA A 35 -3.29 -0.75 8.00
N ARG A 36 -3.55 -1.85 7.28
CA ARG A 36 -3.82 -3.17 7.84
C ARG A 36 -3.12 -4.24 7.04
N ALA A 37 -2.61 -5.26 7.73
CA ALA A 37 -2.21 -6.52 7.16
C ALA A 37 -3.17 -7.63 7.59
N SER A 38 -3.39 -8.57 6.70
CA SER A 38 -4.12 -9.81 6.98
C SER A 38 -3.41 -10.99 6.33
N ARG A 39 -3.77 -12.20 6.75
CA ARG A 39 -3.31 -13.43 6.12
C ARG A 39 -4.49 -14.22 5.60
N ASP A 40 -4.35 -14.72 4.37
CA ASP A 40 -5.20 -15.74 3.78
C ASP A 40 -4.32 -16.96 3.44
N GLY A 41 -4.40 -17.99 4.27
CA GLY A 41 -3.47 -19.12 4.25
C GLY A 41 -2.01 -18.65 4.39
N LYS A 42 -1.24 -18.77 3.31
CA LYS A 42 0.18 -18.36 3.25
C LYS A 42 0.38 -16.96 2.66
N ILE A 43 -0.67 -16.36 2.11
CA ILE A 43 -0.59 -15.06 1.44
C ILE A 43 -0.78 -13.96 2.47
N ILE A 44 0.12 -12.98 2.46
CA ILE A 44 -0.02 -11.76 3.26
C ILE A 44 -0.66 -10.70 2.36
N HIS A 45 -1.79 -10.16 2.81
CA HIS A 45 -2.48 -9.04 2.17
C HIS A 45 -2.27 -7.77 2.96
N LEU A 46 -2.15 -6.65 2.26
CA LEU A 46 -2.06 -5.33 2.86
C LEU A 46 -3.12 -4.42 2.25
N PHE A 47 -3.78 -3.66 3.12
CA PHE A 47 -4.77 -2.66 2.77
C PHE A 47 -4.30 -1.31 3.30
N PHE A 48 -4.34 -0.31 2.42
CA PHE A 48 -4.02 1.07 2.77
C PHE A 48 -5.06 2.03 2.22
N GLU A 49 -5.52 2.97 3.04
CA GLU A 49 -6.43 4.05 2.64
C GLU A 49 -5.75 5.42 2.83
N LEU A 50 -5.85 6.28 1.81
CA LEU A 50 -5.36 7.65 1.82
C LEU A 50 -6.53 8.64 1.75
N ARG A 51 -6.61 9.56 2.73
CA ARG A 51 -7.62 10.63 2.74
C ARG A 51 -7.04 12.05 2.64
N ALA A 52 -5.76 12.22 2.94
CA ALA A 52 -5.08 13.50 2.85
C ALA A 52 -4.56 13.77 1.42
N GLY A 53 -3.97 14.95 1.18
CA GLY A 53 -3.13 15.21 -0.01
C GLY A 53 -3.82 15.11 -1.37
N GLY A 54 -5.15 15.22 -1.45
CA GLY A 54 -5.92 15.07 -2.69
C GLY A 54 -6.23 13.62 -3.07
N TYR A 55 -5.90 12.65 -2.22
CA TYR A 55 -6.18 11.24 -2.46
C TYR A 55 -7.62 10.84 -2.11
N ASN A 56 -8.31 11.59 -1.23
CA ASN A 56 -9.76 11.55 -0.99
C ASN A 56 -10.41 10.14 -0.99
N GLY A 57 -9.84 9.18 -0.25
CA GLY A 57 -10.32 7.81 -0.16
C GLY A 57 -9.71 6.85 -1.19
N SER A 58 -8.55 7.20 -1.78
CA SER A 58 -7.82 6.28 -2.64
C SER A 58 -7.23 5.13 -1.84
N ILE A 59 -7.21 3.94 -2.43
CA ILE A 59 -6.93 2.68 -1.73
C ILE A 59 -5.86 1.89 -2.46
N TYR A 60 -4.96 1.27 -1.71
CA TYR A 60 -4.14 0.17 -2.17
C TYR A 60 -4.61 -1.14 -1.56
N THR A 61 -4.82 -2.14 -2.41
CA THR A 61 -5.05 -3.53 -2.00
C THR A 61 -3.94 -4.37 -2.59
N LEU A 62 -3.01 -4.80 -1.75
CA LEU A 62 -1.75 -5.44 -2.14
C LEU A 62 -1.62 -6.84 -1.56
N ALA A 63 -0.83 -7.68 -2.20
CA ALA A 63 -0.34 -8.94 -1.70
C ALA A 63 1.19 -8.92 -1.70
N TYR A 64 1.81 -9.59 -0.72
CA TYR A 64 3.26 -9.75 -0.67
C TYR A 64 3.69 -11.02 -1.40
N ASP A 65 4.63 -10.87 -2.33
CA ASP A 65 5.32 -11.97 -2.99
C ASP A 65 6.72 -12.15 -2.35
N PRO A 66 6.94 -13.21 -1.56
CA PRO A 66 8.23 -13.44 -0.92
C PRO A 66 9.32 -13.93 -1.88
N VAL A 67 8.97 -14.42 -3.08
CA VAL A 67 9.95 -14.90 -4.07
C VAL A 67 10.64 -13.72 -4.74
N ASN A 68 9.86 -12.68 -5.05
CA ASN A 68 10.35 -11.48 -5.72
C ASN A 68 10.59 -10.30 -4.76
N ASP A 69 10.22 -10.43 -3.49
CA ASP A 69 10.27 -9.38 -2.45
C ASP A 69 9.56 -8.08 -2.89
N ILE A 70 8.34 -8.24 -3.40
CA ILE A 70 7.48 -7.14 -3.86
C ILE A 70 6.13 -7.14 -3.16
N LEU A 71 5.53 -5.95 -3.07
CA LEU A 71 4.10 -5.78 -2.86
C LEU A 71 3.43 -5.52 -4.21
N TYR A 72 2.41 -6.27 -4.58
CA TYR A 72 1.72 -6.10 -5.86
C TYR A 72 0.21 -6.13 -5.69
N GLY A 73 -0.53 -5.44 -6.56
CA GLY A 73 -1.98 -5.44 -6.49
C GLY A 73 -2.61 -4.28 -7.23
N VAL A 74 -3.66 -3.71 -6.64
CA VAL A 74 -4.46 -2.65 -7.26
C VAL A 74 -4.39 -1.37 -6.44
N TYR A 75 -4.09 -0.28 -7.13
CA TYR A 75 -4.36 1.07 -6.65
C TYR A 75 -5.68 1.58 -7.24
N TYR A 76 -6.65 1.89 -6.38
CA TYR A 76 -7.87 2.59 -6.75
C TYR A 76 -7.70 4.08 -6.46
N GLN A 77 -7.64 4.90 -7.51
CA GLN A 77 -7.57 6.35 -7.41
C GLN A 77 -8.99 6.92 -7.37
N ALA A 78 -9.42 7.36 -6.19
CA ALA A 78 -10.82 7.68 -5.91
C ALA A 78 -11.32 8.90 -6.71
N VAL A 79 -10.45 9.90 -6.93
CA VAL A 79 -10.83 11.16 -7.58
C VAL A 79 -11.20 10.97 -9.05
N ALA A 80 -10.39 10.28 -9.84
CA ALA A 80 -10.70 9.95 -11.24
C ALA A 80 -11.43 8.60 -11.40
N ARG A 81 -11.66 7.88 -10.31
CA ARG A 81 -12.37 6.60 -10.26
C ARG A 81 -11.74 5.52 -11.13
N GLN A 82 -10.41 5.50 -11.17
CA GLN A 82 -9.63 4.57 -11.99
C GLN A 82 -8.92 3.53 -11.13
N ARG A 83 -8.64 2.36 -11.73
CA ARG A 83 -7.85 1.29 -11.11
C ARG A 83 -6.59 1.06 -11.90
N PHE A 84 -5.50 0.86 -11.19
CA PHE A 84 -4.20 0.59 -11.77
C PHE A 84 -3.60 -0.64 -11.11
N SER A 85 -3.11 -1.60 -11.92
CA SER A 85 -2.29 -2.69 -11.39
C SER A 85 -0.88 -2.18 -11.12
N VAL A 86 -0.48 -2.17 -9.86
CA VAL A 86 0.76 -1.57 -9.37
C VAL A 86 1.61 -2.58 -8.63
N TYR A 87 2.89 -2.27 -8.48
CA TYR A 87 3.78 -2.97 -7.56
C TYR A 87 4.79 -2.02 -6.91
N PHE A 88 5.32 -2.43 -5.77
CA PHE A 88 6.40 -1.80 -5.02
C PHE A 88 7.51 -2.82 -4.80
N GLU A 89 8.73 -2.41 -5.09
CA GLU A 89 9.94 -3.17 -4.76
C GLU A 89 10.45 -2.73 -3.38
N ARG A 90 11.05 -3.65 -2.63
CA ARG A 90 11.74 -3.29 -1.39
C ARG A 90 12.87 -2.31 -1.70
N ALA A 91 12.87 -1.16 -1.02
CA ALA A 91 13.98 -0.22 -1.09
C ALA A 91 15.27 -0.90 -0.58
N LYS A 92 16.39 -0.67 -1.27
CA LYS A 92 17.72 -1.17 -0.90
C LYS A 92 18.35 -0.35 0.23
#